data_AF-A0A3N5SY32-F1
#
_entry.id   AF-A0A3N5SY32-F1
#
_cell.length_a   1.000
_cell.length_b   1.000
_cell.length_c   1.000
_cell.angle_alpha   90.00
_cell.angle_beta   90.00
_cell.angle_gamma   90.00
#
_symmetry.space_group_name_H-M   'P 1'
#
loop_
_entity.id
_entity.type
_entity.pdbx_description
1 polymer ?
#
loop_
_entity_poly.entity_id
_entity_poly.type
_entity_poly.pdbx_seq_one_letter_code
_entity_poly.pdbx_strand_id
1 'polypeptide(L)'
;MIKAMRRFRAAPIATSRQQQTPSRRRTVWFVWYTLLTALVLVYSIPAFGVIITSFKENREIAQQGLWTAPERIQFGNYQTAWNEGNVKTYMVNSFKVTIPATITSILFGVLTGYVLSKLPFRGSQALFVFVVAGMFYPPQIVLIPLF
;
A
#
# COMPACT_ATOMS: atom_id res chain seq x y z
N MET A 1 22.23 -72.07 -18.99
CA MET A 1 22.91 -70.85 -19.50
C MET A 1 22.21 -69.62 -18.92
N ILE A 2 22.34 -69.44 -17.61
CA ILE A 2 21.58 -68.49 -16.75
C ILE A 2 22.63 -67.63 -16.03
N LYS A 3 23.05 -66.49 -16.60
CA LYS A 3 23.91 -65.51 -15.91
C LYS A 3 24.09 -64.23 -16.71
N ALA A 4 23.20 -63.24 -16.56
CA ALA A 4 23.52 -61.82 -16.81
C ALA A 4 22.38 -60.83 -16.45
N MET A 5 21.60 -61.04 -15.38
CA MET A 5 20.85 -59.93 -14.76
C MET A 5 21.76 -59.21 -13.76
N ARG A 6 22.72 -58.47 -14.31
CA ARG A 6 23.65 -57.65 -13.54
C ARG A 6 22.90 -56.41 -13.05
N ARG A 7 22.35 -56.55 -11.85
CA ARG A 7 21.82 -55.55 -10.93
C ARG A 7 22.27 -54.12 -11.26
N PHE A 8 21.40 -53.34 -11.92
CA PHE A 8 21.43 -51.89 -11.79
C PHE A 8 21.02 -51.56 -10.35
N ARG A 9 22.04 -51.49 -9.49
CA ARG A 9 21.92 -51.04 -8.11
C ARG A 9 21.64 -49.54 -8.19
N ALA A 10 20.38 -49.15 -8.01
CA ALA A 10 20.03 -47.75 -7.83
C ALA A 10 20.91 -47.18 -6.71
N ALA A 11 21.75 -46.21 -7.04
CA ALA A 11 22.47 -45.45 -6.03
C ALA A 11 21.42 -44.76 -5.14
N PRO A 12 21.53 -44.80 -3.81
CA PRO A 12 20.68 -43.99 -2.97
C PRO A 12 21.00 -42.53 -3.32
N ILE A 13 20.04 -41.81 -3.91
CA ILE A 13 20.11 -40.36 -4.01
C ILE A 13 19.97 -39.86 -2.57
N ALA A 14 21.11 -39.74 -1.89
CA ALA A 14 21.21 -38.98 -0.65
C ALA A 14 21.07 -37.50 -1.03
N THR A 15 19.86 -37.07 -1.40
CA THR A 15 19.52 -35.66 -1.38
C THR A 15 19.51 -35.29 0.09
N SER A 16 20.63 -34.70 0.52
CA SER A 16 20.77 -34.01 1.79
C SER A 16 19.63 -32.99 1.89
N ARG A 17 18.51 -33.45 2.46
CA ARG A 17 17.40 -32.61 2.91
C ARG A 17 18.01 -31.78 4.01
N GLN A 18 18.60 -30.63 3.63
CA GLN A 18 19.13 -29.63 4.53
C GLN A 18 18.06 -29.42 5.60
N GLN A 19 18.29 -30.01 6.77
CA GLN A 19 17.54 -29.76 7.97
C GLN A 19 17.90 -28.32 8.35
N GLN A 20 17.22 -27.36 7.71
CA GLN A 20 17.14 -26.01 8.21
C GLN A 20 16.52 -26.13 9.60
N THR A 21 17.36 -26.02 10.62
CA THR A 21 16.94 -26.10 12.02
C THR A 21 15.79 -25.11 12.22
N PRO A 22 14.63 -25.55 12.73
CA PRO A 22 13.41 -24.74 12.79
C PRO A 22 13.56 -23.46 13.63
N SER A 23 14.60 -23.38 14.48
CA SER A 23 14.93 -22.23 15.32
C SER A 23 15.36 -20.99 14.53
N ARG A 24 16.21 -21.14 13.49
CA ARG A 24 16.70 -19.99 12.69
C ARG A 24 15.56 -19.29 11.97
N ARG A 25 14.58 -20.05 11.50
CA ARG A 25 13.37 -19.50 10.85
C ARG A 25 12.54 -18.71 11.87
N ARG A 26 12.30 -19.26 13.07
CA ARG A 26 11.49 -18.61 14.12
C ARG A 26 12.09 -17.29 14.61
N THR A 27 13.41 -17.21 14.78
CA THR A 27 14.10 -15.96 15.17
C THR A 27 13.99 -14.89 14.09
N VAL A 28 14.16 -15.26 12.82
CA VAL A 28 14.01 -14.30 11.70
C VAL A 28 12.59 -13.74 11.65
N TRP A 29 11.56 -14.58 11.78
CA TRP A 29 10.18 -14.11 11.86
C TRP A 29 9.95 -13.17 13.04
N PHE A 30 10.45 -13.52 14.23
CA PHE A 30 10.33 -12.67 15.42
C PHE A 30 10.94 -11.28 15.18
N VAL A 31 12.17 -11.22 14.65
CA VAL A 31 12.83 -9.95 14.30
C VAL A 31 12.01 -9.15 13.29
N TRP A 32 11.51 -9.79 12.22
CA TRP A 32 10.66 -9.12 11.24
C TRP A 32 9.37 -8.57 11.85
N TYR A 33 8.68 -9.35 12.68
CA TYR A 33 7.47 -8.88 13.35
C TYR A 33 7.77 -7.70 14.27
N THR A 34 8.82 -7.76 15.08
CA THR A 34 9.21 -6.64 15.95
C THR A 34 9.53 -5.39 15.14
N LEU A 35 10.30 -5.51 14.05
CA LEU A 35 10.64 -4.38 13.20
C LEU A 35 9.41 -3.80 12.49
N LEU A 36 8.54 -4.64 11.94
CA LEU A 36 7.30 -4.19 11.29
C LEU A 36 6.35 -3.53 12.28
N THR A 37 6.21 -4.07 13.50
CA THR A 37 5.41 -3.45 14.55
C THR A 37 5.98 -2.10 14.96
N ALA A 38 7.30 -2.01 15.16
CA ALA A 38 7.95 -0.73 15.47
C ALA A 38 7.73 0.31 14.35
N LEU A 39 7.83 -0.12 13.09
CA LEU A 39 7.57 0.73 11.93
C LEU A 39 6.12 1.24 11.93
N VAL A 40 5.14 0.35 12.13
CA VAL A 40 3.72 0.74 12.22
C VAL A 40 3.52 1.77 13.33
N LEU A 41 4.08 1.53 14.52
CA LEU A 41 3.95 2.46 15.65
C LEU A 41 4.52 3.84 15.31
N VAL A 42 5.73 3.90 14.75
CA VAL A 42 6.38 5.17 14.38
C VAL A 42 5.57 5.93 13.33
N TYR A 43 5.08 5.25 12.30
CA TYR A 43 4.29 5.90 11.24
C TYR A 43 2.87 6.26 11.68
N SER A 44 2.32 5.60 12.70
CA SER A 44 1.01 5.93 13.27
C SER A 44 1.04 7.12 14.24
N ILE A 45 2.21 7.58 14.70
CA ILE A 45 2.35 8.74 15.61
C ILE A 45 1.55 9.96 15.11
N PRO A 46 1.72 10.48 13.88
CA PRO A 46 0.95 11.64 13.41
C PRO A 46 -0.56 11.37 13.34
N ALA A 47 -0.96 10.17 12.92
CA ALA A 47 -2.38 9.79 12.88
C ALA A 47 -3.00 9.79 14.29
N PHE A 48 -2.25 9.32 15.29
CA PHE A 48 -2.68 9.35 16.68
C PHE A 48 -2.84 10.78 17.19
N GLY A 49 -1.93 11.69 16.84
CA GLY A 49 -2.05 13.11 17.14
C GLY A 49 -3.34 13.72 16.57
N VAL A 50 -3.66 13.43 15.31
CA VAL A 50 -4.91 13.88 14.68
C VAL A 50 -6.13 13.35 15.43
N ILE A 51 -6.15 12.08 15.82
CA ILE A 51 -7.26 11.46 16.56
C ILE A 51 -7.44 12.13 17.93
N ILE A 52 -6.36 12.37 18.67
CA ILE A 52 -6.43 13.09 19.96
C ILE A 52 -7.03 14.48 19.75
N THR A 53 -6.56 15.21 18.74
CA THR A 53 -7.02 16.58 18.48
C THR A 53 -8.46 16.66 18.00
N SER A 54 -8.98 15.61 17.35
CA SER A 54 -10.39 15.62 16.91
C SER A 54 -11.38 15.62 18.07
N PHE A 55 -10.95 15.26 19.29
CA PHE A 55 -11.75 15.30 20.51
C PHE A 55 -11.54 16.58 21.35
N LYS A 56 -10.79 17.57 20.87
CA LYS A 56 -10.48 18.82 21.60
C LYS A 56 -11.25 20.02 21.06
N GLU A 57 -11.36 21.07 21.87
CA GLU A 57 -11.84 22.37 21.39
C GLU A 57 -10.72 23.17 20.70
N ASN A 58 -11.07 24.04 19.76
CA ASN A 58 -10.10 24.88 19.03
C ASN A 58 -9.20 25.72 19.96
N ARG A 59 -9.76 26.22 21.07
CA ARG A 59 -9.00 26.97 22.09
C ARG A 59 -7.96 26.09 22.77
N GLU A 60 -8.31 24.86 23.09
CA GLU A 60 -7.43 23.89 23.75
C GLU A 60 -6.28 23.47 22.82
N ILE A 61 -6.58 23.23 21.54
CA ILE A 61 -5.58 22.94 20.51
C ILE A 61 -4.55 24.08 20.40
N ALA A 62 -5.01 25.34 20.41
CA ALA A 62 -4.16 26.51 20.29
C ALA A 62 -3.27 26.75 21.52
N GLN A 63 -3.72 26.35 22.72
CA GLN A 63 -3.01 26.62 23.98
C GLN A 63 -2.09 25.47 24.42
N GLN A 64 -2.50 24.23 24.22
CA GLN A 64 -1.83 23.05 24.78
C GLN A 64 -1.10 22.21 23.72
N GLY A 65 -1.34 22.49 22.43
CA GLY A 65 -0.74 21.77 21.32
C GLY A 65 -1.40 20.42 21.00
N LEU A 66 -0.81 19.74 20.02
CA LEU A 66 -1.42 18.57 19.37
C LEU A 66 -1.27 17.27 20.17
N TRP A 67 -0.29 17.19 21.09
CA TRP A 67 0.12 15.95 21.74
C TRP A 67 -0.37 15.78 23.17
N THR A 68 -1.05 16.77 23.75
CA THR A 68 -1.64 16.65 25.09
C THR A 68 -2.94 15.84 25.06
N ALA A 69 -3.29 15.16 26.15
CA ALA A 69 -4.61 14.52 26.26
C ALA A 69 -5.72 15.59 26.35
N PRO A 70 -6.93 15.32 25.83
CA PRO A 70 -8.05 16.26 25.93
C PRO A 70 -8.49 16.43 27.39
N GLU A 71 -8.74 17.65 27.84
CA GLU A 71 -9.33 17.91 29.16
C GLU A 71 -10.77 17.39 29.25
N ARG A 72 -11.52 17.49 28.14
CA ARG A 72 -12.86 16.93 27.98
C ARG A 72 -12.99 16.32 26.59
N ILE A 73 -13.60 15.15 26.49
CA ILE A 73 -13.84 14.49 25.21
C ILE A 73 -15.02 15.18 24.49
N GLN A 74 -14.72 15.92 23.42
CA GLN A 74 -15.69 16.62 22.58
C GLN A 74 -16.17 15.73 21.42
N PHE A 75 -17.21 14.92 21.66
CA PHE A 75 -17.89 14.17 20.58
C PHE A 75 -18.71 15.09 19.65
N GLY A 76 -19.07 16.29 20.12
CA GLY A 76 -19.82 17.28 19.35
C GLY A 76 -19.12 17.68 18.05
N ASN A 77 -17.78 17.71 18.05
CA ASN A 77 -16.96 17.97 16.87
C ASN A 77 -17.34 17.12 15.65
N TYR A 78 -17.66 15.83 15.85
CA TYR A 78 -18.08 14.96 14.75
C TYR A 78 -19.47 15.31 14.22
N GLN A 79 -20.40 15.64 15.11
CA GLN A 79 -21.75 16.05 14.73
C GLN A 79 -21.74 17.39 13.98
N THR A 80 -20.96 18.36 14.48
CA THR A 80 -20.75 19.66 13.82
C THR A 80 -20.07 19.47 12.46
N ALA A 81 -18.99 18.68 12.37
CA ALA A 81 -18.33 18.40 11.10
C ALA A 81 -19.28 17.73 10.08
N TRP A 82 -20.11 16.79 10.55
CA TRP A 82 -21.04 16.06 9.70
C TRP A 82 -22.19 16.93 9.16
N ASN A 83 -22.78 17.77 10.02
CA ASN A 83 -23.97 18.56 9.69
C ASN A 83 -23.63 19.96 9.15
N GLU A 84 -22.68 20.65 9.76
CA GLU A 84 -22.32 22.04 9.43
C GLU A 84 -21.06 22.11 8.55
N GLY A 85 -20.12 21.18 8.75
CA GLY A 85 -18.84 21.13 8.03
C GLY A 85 -18.90 20.59 6.60
N ASN A 86 -20.11 20.35 6.04
CA ASN A 86 -20.32 19.78 4.70
C ASN A 86 -19.60 18.45 4.41
N VAL A 87 -19.14 17.73 5.45
CA VAL A 87 -18.38 16.47 5.30
C VAL A 87 -19.16 15.44 4.49
N LYS A 88 -20.49 15.36 4.69
CA LYS A 88 -21.35 14.49 3.89
C LYS A 88 -21.24 14.76 2.39
N THR A 89 -21.26 16.03 1.99
CA THR A 89 -21.15 16.45 0.58
C THR A 89 -19.77 16.15 0.03
N TYR A 90 -18.71 16.48 0.78
CA TYR A 90 -17.34 16.18 0.36
C TYR A 90 -17.11 14.69 0.19
N MET A 91 -17.58 13.86 1.12
CA MET A 91 -17.45 12.41 1.04
C MET A 91 -18.16 11.83 -0.19
N VAL A 92 -19.37 12.28 -0.47
CA VAL A 92 -20.12 11.85 -1.67
C VAL A 92 -19.42 12.31 -2.96
N ASN A 93 -18.92 13.54 -3.01
CA ASN A 93 -18.18 14.05 -4.17
C ASN A 93 -16.89 13.26 -4.41
N SER A 94 -16.15 12.93 -3.35
CA SER A 94 -14.96 12.07 -3.44
C SER A 94 -15.29 10.70 -4.02
N PHE A 95 -16.40 10.07 -3.60
CA PHE A 95 -16.83 8.80 -4.21
C PHE A 95 -17.23 8.95 -5.68
N LYS A 96 -18.01 10.00 -5.99
CA LYS A 96 -18.46 10.29 -7.37
C LYS A 96 -17.30 10.51 -8.32
N VAL A 97 -16.17 11.06 -7.86
CA VAL A 97 -14.99 11.27 -8.69
C VAL A 97 -14.08 10.04 -8.70
N THR A 98 -13.78 9.48 -7.53
CA THR A 98 -12.76 8.43 -7.38
C THR A 98 -13.20 7.11 -8.00
N ILE A 99 -14.47 6.73 -7.85
CA ILE A 99 -14.98 5.44 -8.36
C ILE A 99 -14.88 5.37 -9.89
N PRO A 100 -15.49 6.28 -10.67
CA PRO A 100 -15.37 6.20 -12.12
C PRO A 100 -13.93 6.38 -12.58
N ALA A 101 -13.16 7.30 -11.98
CA ALA A 101 -11.75 7.47 -12.34
C ALA A 101 -10.93 6.19 -12.15
N THR A 102 -11.14 5.47 -11.05
CA THR A 102 -10.45 4.21 -10.76
C THR A 102 -10.88 3.12 -11.74
N ILE A 103 -12.18 2.96 -12.00
CA ILE A 103 -12.69 1.97 -12.95
C ILE A 103 -12.13 2.21 -14.35
N THR A 104 -12.19 3.45 -14.82
CA THR A 104 -11.67 3.84 -16.13
C THR A 104 -10.16 3.63 -16.21
N SER A 105 -9.42 3.99 -15.15
CA SER A 105 -7.97 3.79 -15.09
C SER A 105 -7.59 2.31 -15.15
N ILE A 106 -8.27 1.44 -14.39
CA ILE A 106 -8.05 0.00 -14.43
C ILE A 106 -8.39 -0.56 -15.81
N LEU A 107 -9.53 -0.16 -16.38
CA LEU A 107 -9.98 -0.63 -17.68
C LEU A 107 -8.92 -0.38 -18.76
N PHE A 108 -8.46 0.88 -18.88
CA PHE A 108 -7.42 1.23 -19.84
C PHE A 108 -6.06 0.62 -19.48
N GLY A 109 -5.71 0.58 -18.19
CA GLY A 109 -4.45 -0.02 -17.73
C GLY A 109 -4.34 -1.50 -18.08
N VAL A 110 -5.41 -2.27 -17.92
CA VAL A 110 -5.45 -3.70 -18.28
C VAL A 110 -5.36 -3.88 -19.79
N LEU A 111 -6.10 -3.10 -20.57
CA LEU A 111 -6.07 -3.17 -22.04
C LEU A 111 -4.67 -2.85 -22.59
N THR A 112 -4.10 -1.73 -22.17
CA THR A 112 -2.76 -1.30 -22.58
C THR A 112 -1.68 -2.28 -22.10
N GLY A 113 -1.78 -2.76 -20.86
CA GLY A 113 -0.86 -3.75 -20.30
C GLY A 113 -0.90 -5.08 -21.07
N TYR A 114 -2.10 -5.54 -21.48
CA TYR A 114 -2.25 -6.74 -22.31
C TYR A 114 -1.59 -6.57 -23.67
N VAL A 115 -1.86 -5.45 -24.36
CA VAL A 115 -1.30 -5.17 -25.68
C VAL A 115 0.23 -5.09 -25.64
N LEU A 116 0.79 -4.35 -24.68
CA LEU A 116 2.24 -4.18 -24.58
C LEU A 116 2.98 -5.45 -24.14
N SER A 117 2.33 -6.35 -23.39
CA SER A 117 2.97 -7.56 -22.85
C SER A 117 2.80 -8.82 -23.70
N LYS A 118 1.69 -8.94 -24.45
CA LYS A 118 1.34 -10.18 -25.17
C LYS A 118 1.32 -10.05 -26.69
N LEU A 119 1.13 -8.85 -27.25
CA LEU A 119 1.04 -8.65 -28.69
C LEU A 119 2.38 -8.12 -29.24
N PRO A 120 3.11 -8.89 -30.06
CA PRO A 120 4.33 -8.42 -30.69
C PRO A 120 3.99 -7.52 -31.88
N PHE A 121 4.15 -6.21 -31.74
CA PHE A 121 4.03 -5.24 -32.84
C PHE A 121 5.25 -4.31 -32.93
N ARG A 122 5.52 -3.80 -34.13
CA ARG A 122 6.68 -2.93 -34.40
C ARG A 122 6.47 -1.60 -33.66
N GLY A 123 7.38 -1.25 -32.76
CA GLY A 123 7.32 -0.01 -31.96
C GLY A 123 6.77 -0.15 -30.53
N SER A 124 6.41 -1.37 -30.09
CA SER A 124 5.89 -1.62 -28.74
C SER A 124 6.83 -1.14 -27.62
N GLN A 125 8.14 -1.31 -27.78
CA GLN A 125 9.14 -0.86 -26.81
C GLN A 125 9.22 0.66 -26.72
N ALA A 126 9.13 1.38 -27.84
CA ALA A 126 9.12 2.84 -27.86
C ALA A 126 7.86 3.38 -27.17
N LEU A 127 6.70 2.78 -27.46
CA LEU A 127 5.43 3.15 -26.81
C LEU A 127 5.46 2.86 -25.30
N PHE A 128 6.02 1.73 -24.89
CA PHE A 128 6.18 1.39 -23.48
C PHE A 128 7.05 2.43 -22.74
N VAL A 129 8.21 2.77 -23.31
CA VAL A 129 9.09 3.80 -22.73
C VAL A 129 8.41 5.15 -22.67
N PHE A 130 7.65 5.53 -23.70
CA PHE A 130 6.88 6.78 -23.72
C PHE A 130 5.82 6.84 -22.60
N VAL A 131 5.04 5.77 -22.42
CA VAL A 131 4.05 5.68 -21.34
C VAL A 131 4.72 5.80 -19.97
N VAL A 132 5.81 5.06 -19.75
CA VAL A 132 6.56 5.12 -18.49
C VAL A 132 7.16 6.50 -18.25
N ALA A 133 7.71 7.14 -19.29
CA ALA A 133 8.22 8.50 -19.20
C ALA A 133 7.12 9.51 -18.80
N GLY A 134 5.90 9.33 -19.33
CA GLY A 134 4.73 10.13 -18.94
C GLY A 134 4.36 9.99 -17.46
N MET A 135 4.63 8.85 -16.81
CA MET A 135 4.37 8.66 -15.38
C MET A 135 5.30 9.49 -14.48
N PHE A 136 6.43 9.96 -14.99
CA PHE A 136 7.34 10.86 -14.28
C PHE A 136 6.93 12.33 -14.39
N TYR A 137 5.78 12.64 -15.01
CA TYR A 137 5.27 13.99 -15.09
C TYR A 137 5.02 14.58 -13.69
N PRO A 138 5.62 15.72 -13.33
CA PRO A 138 5.45 16.32 -12.02
C PRO A 138 4.04 16.92 -11.90
N PRO A 139 3.23 16.50 -10.91
CA PRO A 139 1.83 16.94 -10.79
C PRO A 139 1.69 18.46 -10.63
N GLN A 140 2.75 19.15 -10.21
CA GLN A 140 2.80 20.60 -10.05
C GLN A 140 2.54 21.36 -11.36
N ILE A 141 2.95 20.82 -12.51
CA ILE A 141 2.80 21.51 -13.81
C ILE A 141 1.32 21.49 -14.26
N VAL A 142 0.54 20.46 -13.91
CA VAL A 142 -0.91 20.42 -14.22
C VAL A 142 -1.68 21.50 -13.45
N LEU A 143 -1.18 21.94 -12.30
CA LEU A 143 -1.89 22.88 -11.43
C LEU A 143 -1.79 24.35 -11.89
N ILE A 144 -0.76 24.72 -12.67
CA ILE A 144 -0.53 26.12 -13.13
C ILE A 144 -1.78 26.78 -13.74
N PRO A 145 -2.53 26.15 -14.68
CA PRO A 145 -3.71 26.77 -15.28
C PRO A 145 -4.96 26.83 -14.39
N LEU A 146 -4.93 26.29 -13.17
CA LEU A 146 -6.07 26.30 -12.24
C LEU A 146 -6.07 27.54 -11.30
N PHE A 147 -5.05 28.40 -11.38
CA PHE A 147 -4.90 29.66 -10.64
C PHE A 147 -4.67 30.81 -11.61
#